data_AF-A0A800LTR0-F1
#
_entry.id   AF-A0A800LTR0-F1
#
_cell.length_a   1.000
_cell.length_b   1.000
_cell.length_c   1.000
_cell.angle_alpha   90.00
_cell.angle_beta   90.00
_cell.angle_gamma   90.00
#
_symmetry.space_group_name_H-M   'P 1'
#
loop_
_entity.id
_entity.type
_entity.pdbx_description
1 polymer ?
#
loop_
_entity_poly.entity_id
_entity_poly.type
_entity_poly.pdbx_seq_one_letter_code
_entity_poly.pdbx_strand_id
1 'polypeptide(L)'
;MIGLRHALEADHVAAVASIVTQKQGKTAALRHGAIWGLGHTITLFVFGTIALLADTLIPDQMASMLECAVGFMLLYLGVDVLWRMRRNGVHFHVHQHHGKRHLHAHQHHADMAHADASAHQHQHTSPFPMRTLMIGIMHGMAGSAALVVLTLNAAHNLWLGLGYMLLFGIGSIAGMALLSAAISLPFSLSSHRVERLTGYLQLGIGIGTSGLGSVMVFNFFY
;
A
#
# COMPACT_ATOMS: atom_id res chain seq x y z
N MET A 1 16.98 8.79 9.11
CA MET A 1 15.67 9.50 9.15
C MET A 1 15.06 9.73 7.78
N ILE A 2 15.84 9.89 6.70
CA ILE A 2 15.30 10.15 5.35
C ILE A 2 14.36 9.03 4.87
N GLY A 3 14.73 7.75 5.00
CA GLY A 3 13.86 6.62 4.61
C GLY A 3 12.53 6.56 5.36
N LEU A 4 12.51 6.92 6.65
CA LEU A 4 11.28 6.98 7.44
C LEU A 4 10.36 8.12 6.97
N ARG A 5 10.95 9.26 6.60
CA ARG A 5 10.23 10.41 6.05
C ARG A 5 9.72 10.13 4.64
N HIS A 6 10.48 9.41 3.83
CA HIS A 6 10.06 8.99 2.49
C HIS A 6 8.80 8.12 2.54
N ALA A 7 8.73 7.19 3.50
CA ALA A 7 7.52 6.39 3.70
C ALA A 7 6.26 7.23 4.04
N LEU A 8 6.41 8.50 4.44
CA LEU A 8 5.32 9.43 4.73
C LEU A 8 4.95 10.32 3.53
N GLU A 9 5.55 10.12 2.37
CA GLU A 9 5.19 10.83 1.15
C GLU A 9 3.73 10.55 0.76
N ALA A 10 3.09 11.51 0.10
CA ALA A 10 1.65 11.50 -0.12
C ALA A 10 1.18 10.27 -0.91
N ASP A 11 1.99 9.82 -1.86
CA ASP A 11 1.78 8.62 -2.66
C ASP A 11 1.89 7.33 -1.84
N HIS A 12 2.88 7.25 -0.97
CA HIS A 12 3.10 6.15 -0.04
C HIS A 12 1.95 6.03 0.97
N VAL A 13 1.54 7.15 1.55
CA VAL A 13 0.39 7.23 2.45
C VAL A 13 -0.89 6.83 1.73
N ALA A 14 -1.12 7.35 0.52
CA ALA A 14 -2.28 7.02 -0.29
C ALA A 14 -2.34 5.52 -0.66
N ALA A 15 -1.21 4.93 -1.03
CA ALA A 15 -1.09 3.51 -1.35
C ALA A 15 -1.36 2.64 -0.12
N VAL A 16 -0.67 2.88 1.00
CA VAL A 16 -0.87 2.11 2.25
C VAL A 16 -2.30 2.22 2.74
N ALA A 17 -2.84 3.44 2.74
CA ALA A 17 -4.20 3.68 3.16
C ALA A 17 -5.19 2.86 2.31
N SER A 18 -5.05 2.87 0.98
CA SER A 18 -5.93 2.09 0.11
C SER A 18 -5.83 0.56 0.33
N ILE A 19 -4.64 0.04 0.66
CA ILE A 19 -4.42 -1.40 0.91
C ILE A 19 -4.96 -1.82 2.29
N VAL A 20 -4.72 -1.01 3.33
CA VAL A 20 -4.96 -1.36 4.74
C VAL A 20 -6.37 -1.01 5.22
N THR A 21 -7.18 -0.31 4.42
CA THR A 21 -8.60 -0.01 4.74
C THR A 21 -9.49 -1.23 4.96
N GLN A 22 -9.04 -2.44 4.61
CA GLN A 22 -9.72 -3.68 4.97
C GLN A 22 -9.51 -3.99 6.46
N LYS A 23 -10.56 -4.40 7.20
CA LYS A 23 -10.49 -4.76 8.64
C LYS A 23 -9.57 -5.98 8.89
N GLN A 24 -8.27 -5.80 8.70
CA GLN A 24 -7.23 -6.77 8.99
C GLN A 24 -6.58 -6.35 10.32
N GLY A 25 -6.31 -7.31 11.21
CA GLY A 25 -5.72 -6.99 12.52
C GLY A 25 -4.38 -6.26 12.40
N LYS A 26 -3.95 -5.57 13.46
CA LYS A 26 -2.71 -4.77 13.49
C LYS A 26 -1.48 -5.53 12.97
N THR A 27 -1.38 -6.82 13.29
CA THR A 27 -0.32 -7.72 12.83
C THR A 27 -0.34 -7.96 11.32
N ALA A 28 -1.53 -8.07 10.73
CA ALA A 28 -1.68 -8.20 9.29
C ALA A 28 -1.31 -6.89 8.58
N ALA A 29 -1.74 -5.74 9.11
CA ALA A 29 -1.36 -4.42 8.58
C ALA A 29 0.16 -4.20 8.63
N LEU A 30 0.82 -4.54 9.74
CA LEU A 30 2.29 -4.53 9.87
C LEU A 30 2.96 -5.42 8.83
N ARG A 31 2.46 -6.65 8.65
CA ARG A 31 3.00 -7.60 7.67
C ARG A 31 2.85 -7.09 6.23
N HIS A 32 1.70 -6.52 5.88
CA HIS A 32 1.47 -5.92 4.57
C HIS A 32 2.41 -4.72 4.34
N GLY A 33 2.56 -3.84 5.32
CA GLY A 33 3.49 -2.71 5.24
C GLY A 33 4.95 -3.15 5.08
N ALA A 34 5.38 -4.18 5.83
CA ALA A 34 6.73 -4.71 5.73
C ALA A 34 7.01 -5.39 4.37
N ILE A 35 6.07 -6.18 3.84
CA ILE A 35 6.23 -6.86 2.54
C ILE A 35 6.20 -5.85 1.39
N TRP A 36 5.36 -4.82 1.49
CA TRP A 36 5.35 -3.72 0.55
C TRP A 36 6.70 -2.98 0.55
N GLY A 37 7.19 -2.59 1.73
CA GLY A 37 8.48 -1.92 1.85
C GLY A 37 9.67 -2.77 1.44
N LEU A 38 9.57 -4.10 1.60
CA LEU A 38 10.57 -5.02 1.09
C LEU A 38 10.63 -4.97 -0.43
N GLY A 39 9.47 -5.03 -1.12
CA GLY A 39 9.41 -4.93 -2.58
C GLY A 39 10.00 -3.61 -3.10
N HIS A 40 9.66 -2.50 -2.45
CA HIS A 40 10.20 -1.19 -2.77
C HIS A 40 11.72 -1.12 -2.57
N THR A 41 12.22 -1.66 -1.44
CA THR A 41 13.65 -1.69 -1.13
C THR A 41 14.44 -2.58 -2.08
N ILE A 42 13.89 -3.73 -2.50
CA ILE A 42 14.52 -4.61 -3.49
C ILE A 42 14.72 -3.84 -4.80
N THR A 43 13.69 -3.16 -5.27
CA THR A 43 13.78 -2.38 -6.51
C THR A 43 14.80 -1.25 -6.39
N LEU A 44 14.79 -0.50 -5.28
CA LEU A 44 15.80 0.53 -5.00
C LEU A 44 17.23 -0.02 -5.06
N PHE A 45 17.47 -1.18 -4.45
CA PHE A 45 18.78 -1.81 -4.47
C PHE A 45 19.17 -2.24 -5.88
N VAL A 46 18.29 -2.92 -6.61
CA VAL A 46 18.60 -3.41 -7.96
C VAL A 46 18.88 -2.25 -8.90
N PHE A 47 17.96 -1.29 -9.01
CA PHE A 47 18.10 -0.17 -9.94
C PHE A 47 19.15 0.85 -9.47
N GLY A 48 19.24 1.09 -8.17
CA GLY A 48 20.24 2.00 -7.61
C GLY A 48 21.66 1.45 -7.73
N THR A 49 21.89 0.15 -7.51
CA THR A 49 23.19 -0.47 -7.77
C THR A 49 23.54 -0.44 -9.26
N ILE A 50 22.59 -0.73 -10.16
CA ILE A 50 22.83 -0.64 -11.61
C ILE A 50 23.22 0.80 -12.00
N ALA A 51 22.49 1.80 -11.53
CA ALA A 51 22.77 3.20 -11.82
C ALA A 51 24.13 3.66 -11.27
N LEU A 52 24.48 3.25 -10.04
CA LEU A 52 25.79 3.54 -9.44
C LEU A 52 26.95 2.88 -10.18
N LEU A 53 26.78 1.65 -10.69
CA LEU A 53 27.83 0.96 -11.44
C LEU A 53 27.99 1.50 -12.86
N ALA A 54 26.89 1.95 -13.46
CA ALA A 54 26.90 2.48 -14.81
C ALA A 54 27.35 3.96 -14.86
N ASP A 55 27.40 4.65 -13.71
CA ASP A 55 27.57 6.12 -13.60
C ASP A 55 26.62 6.89 -14.53
N THR A 56 25.48 6.26 -14.84
CA THR A 56 24.49 6.79 -15.77
C THR A 56 23.42 7.52 -14.98
N LEU A 57 23.20 8.79 -15.33
CA LEU A 57 21.97 9.48 -14.98
C LEU A 57 20.80 8.74 -15.64
N ILE A 58 19.81 8.33 -14.85
CA ILE A 58 18.58 7.75 -15.38
C ILE A 58 17.96 8.80 -16.31
N PRO A 59 17.69 8.47 -17.60
CA PRO A 59 17.10 9.42 -18.52
C PRO A 59 15.76 9.94 -17.98
N ASP A 60 15.56 11.26 -18.03
CA ASP A 60 14.33 11.91 -17.52
C ASP A 60 13.06 11.25 -18.08
N GLN A 61 13.11 10.85 -19.35
CA GLN A 61 12.00 10.16 -20.02
C GLN A 61 11.63 8.82 -19.35
N MET A 62 12.62 8.06 -18.86
CA MET A 62 12.38 6.80 -18.16
C MET A 62 11.81 7.05 -16.77
N ALA A 63 12.29 8.08 -16.06
CA ALA A 63 11.72 8.50 -14.78
C ALA A 63 10.26 8.93 -14.95
N SER A 64 9.94 9.77 -15.93
CA SER A 64 8.58 10.22 -16.21
C SER A 64 7.65 9.06 -16.58
N MET A 65 8.11 8.07 -17.36
CA MET A 65 7.30 6.88 -17.68
C MET A 65 6.97 6.05 -16.44
N LEU A 66 7.93 5.90 -15.52
CA LEU A 66 7.71 5.15 -14.28
C LEU A 66 6.78 5.92 -13.33
N GLU A 67 6.94 7.24 -13.21
CA GLU A 67 6.02 8.12 -12.47
C GLU A 67 4.58 8.01 -13.02
N CYS A 68 4.42 8.02 -14.35
CA CYS A 68 3.13 7.82 -15.00
C CYS A 68 2.53 6.45 -14.65
N ALA A 69 3.33 5.39 -14.67
CA ALA A 69 2.90 4.05 -14.28
C ALA A 69 2.41 4.00 -12.82
N VAL A 70 3.10 4.68 -11.90
CA VAL A 70 2.63 4.83 -10.51
C VAL A 70 1.36 5.68 -10.42
N GLY A 71 1.22 6.73 -11.24
CA GLY A 71 -0.01 7.49 -11.36
C GLY A 71 -1.22 6.61 -11.73
N PHE A 72 -1.08 5.77 -12.76
CA PHE A 72 -2.11 4.80 -13.14
C PHE A 72 -2.39 3.78 -12.04
N MET A 73 -1.36 3.30 -11.36
CA MET A 73 -1.51 2.39 -10.22
C MET A 73 -2.33 3.05 -9.10
N LEU A 74 -1.98 4.27 -8.69
CA LEU A 74 -2.71 5.01 -7.65
C LEU A 74 -4.16 5.29 -8.08
N LEU A 75 -4.37 5.69 -9.33
CA LEU A 75 -5.72 5.88 -9.88
C LEU A 75 -6.53 4.58 -9.76
N TYR A 76 -5.95 3.44 -10.14
CA TYR A 76 -6.60 2.14 -10.00
C TYR A 76 -6.91 1.79 -8.55
N LEU A 77 -5.98 1.96 -7.61
CA LEU A 77 -6.21 1.67 -6.19
C LEU A 77 -7.28 2.59 -5.59
N GLY A 78 -7.27 3.87 -5.92
CA GLY A 78 -8.27 4.83 -5.46
C GLY A 78 -9.67 4.49 -5.97
N VAL A 79 -9.80 4.17 -7.27
CA VAL A 79 -11.06 3.73 -7.88
C VAL A 79 -11.52 2.39 -7.29
N ASP A 80 -10.62 1.44 -7.04
CA ASP A 80 -10.92 0.15 -6.39
C ASP A 80 -11.54 0.37 -5.00
N VAL A 81 -11.01 1.32 -4.21
CA VAL A 81 -11.59 1.69 -2.90
C VAL A 81 -13.00 2.28 -3.07
N LEU A 82 -13.17 3.26 -3.95
CA LEU A 82 -14.47 3.92 -4.17
C LEU A 82 -15.52 2.96 -4.72
N TRP A 83 -15.13 2.07 -5.65
CA TRP A 83 -16.01 1.04 -6.20
C TRP A 83 -16.47 0.10 -5.09
N ARG A 84 -15.56 -0.43 -4.26
CA ARG A 84 -15.91 -1.32 -3.15
C ARG A 84 -16.88 -0.67 -2.19
N MET A 85 -16.68 0.61 -1.87
CA MET A 85 -17.60 1.37 -1.03
C MET A 85 -19.01 1.48 -1.65
N ARG A 86 -19.10 1.72 -2.97
CA ARG A 86 -20.37 1.84 -3.69
C ARG A 86 -21.09 0.50 -3.85
N ARG A 87 -20.36 -0.58 -4.10
CA ARG A 87 -20.93 -1.93 -4.37
C ARG A 87 -21.33 -2.67 -3.10
N ASN A 88 -20.63 -2.45 -1.99
CA ASN A 88 -20.91 -3.10 -0.71
C ASN A 88 -21.89 -2.28 0.14
N GLY A 89 -23.03 -1.87 -0.43
CA GLY A 89 -24.11 -1.19 0.31
C GLY A 89 -24.22 -1.72 1.74
N VAL A 90 -23.88 -0.85 2.70
CA VAL A 90 -23.40 -1.25 4.02
C VAL A 90 -24.51 -1.95 4.82
N HIS A 91 -24.50 -3.28 4.83
CA HIS A 91 -25.14 -4.09 5.86
C HIS A 91 -24.07 -4.86 6.63
N PHE A 92 -23.76 -4.37 7.84
CA PHE A 92 -22.86 -5.02 8.79
C PHE A 92 -23.69 -5.96 9.68
N HIS A 93 -23.62 -7.27 9.48
CA HIS A 93 -24.08 -8.24 10.48
C HIS A 93 -22.93 -8.62 11.42
N VAL A 94 -23.16 -8.44 12.72
CA VAL A 94 -22.32 -8.96 13.80
C VAL A 94 -22.87 -10.34 14.17
N HIS A 95 -22.11 -11.41 13.94
CA HIS A 95 -22.40 -12.71 14.54
C HIS A 95 -21.46 -12.95 15.73
N GLN A 96 -22.03 -13.51 16.80
CA GLN A 96 -21.34 -13.87 18.02
C GLN A 96 -21.38 -15.39 18.17
N HIS A 97 -20.24 -16.06 17.95
CA HIS A 97 -20.06 -17.46 18.29
C HIS A 97 -19.06 -17.59 19.44
N HIS A 98 -19.44 -18.37 20.46
CA HIS A 98 -18.56 -18.80 21.56
C HIS A 98 -17.85 -17.66 22.31
N GLY A 99 -18.53 -16.52 22.52
CA GLY A 99 -17.99 -15.41 23.32
C GLY A 99 -16.89 -14.58 22.65
N LYS A 100 -16.56 -14.82 21.37
CA LYS A 100 -15.63 -13.98 20.58
C LYS A 100 -16.34 -13.42 19.35
N ARG A 101 -16.39 -12.09 19.23
CA ARG A 101 -17.03 -11.39 18.10
C ARG A 101 -16.09 -11.35 16.91
N HIS A 102 -16.54 -11.79 15.74
CA HIS A 102 -15.82 -11.64 14.47
C HIS A 102 -16.77 -11.18 13.36
N LEU A 103 -16.20 -10.45 12.39
CA LEU A 103 -16.90 -9.78 11.28
C LEU A 103 -16.50 -10.46 9.97
N HIS A 104 -17.47 -11.04 9.25
CA HIS A 104 -17.30 -11.55 7.89
C HIS A 104 -18.18 -10.76 6.90
N ALA A 105 -17.72 -10.60 5.67
CA ALA A 105 -18.50 -10.10 4.55
C ALA A 105 -18.90 -11.28 3.67
N HIS A 106 -20.21 -11.55 3.53
CA HIS A 106 -20.73 -12.50 2.54
C HIS A 106 -21.44 -11.75 1.41
N GLN A 107 -21.36 -12.34 0.22
CA GLN A 107 -22.03 -11.90 -1.00
C GLN A 107 -23.21 -12.87 -1.22
N HIS A 108 -24.45 -12.41 -1.01
CA HIS A 108 -25.62 -13.20 -1.42
C HIS A 108 -25.79 -13.05 -2.93
N HIS A 109 -25.49 -14.10 -3.67
CA HIS A 109 -26.19 -14.34 -4.93
C HIS A 109 -27.59 -14.82 -4.54
N ALA A 110 -28.62 -14.11 -4.99
CA ALA A 110 -30.00 -14.54 -4.82
C ALA A 110 -30.19 -15.87 -5.56
N ASP A 111 -30.44 -16.96 -4.83
CA ASP A 111 -31.62 -17.80 -5.02
C ASP A 111 -31.60 -19.08 -4.15
N MET A 112 -32.79 -19.39 -3.62
CA MET A 112 -33.30 -20.67 -3.11
C MET A 112 -32.82 -21.21 -1.74
N ALA A 113 -33.83 -21.52 -0.93
CA ALA A 113 -33.78 -21.99 0.45
C ALA A 113 -33.32 -23.45 0.60
N HIS A 114 -32.45 -23.74 1.58
CA HIS A 114 -32.36 -24.99 2.39
C HIS A 114 -31.47 -24.65 3.62
N ALA A 115 -32.00 -24.64 4.85
CA ALA A 115 -32.09 -25.76 5.80
C ALA A 115 -30.73 -26.34 6.22
N ASP A 116 -30.43 -26.21 7.52
CA ASP A 116 -29.35 -26.76 8.35
C ASP A 116 -28.29 -27.69 7.72
N ALA A 117 -27.03 -27.27 7.71
CA ALA A 117 -25.87 -28.17 7.79
C ALA A 117 -24.58 -27.41 8.21
N SER A 118 -24.08 -27.75 9.40
CA SER A 118 -22.65 -27.89 9.75
C SER A 118 -21.61 -26.84 9.35
N ALA A 119 -21.03 -26.23 10.39
CA ALA A 119 -19.71 -25.62 10.48
C ALA A 119 -18.69 -26.00 9.38
N HIS A 120 -18.43 -25.06 8.47
CA HIS A 120 -17.21 -25.05 7.65
C HIS A 120 -16.29 -23.92 8.12
N GLN A 121 -15.39 -24.26 9.03
CA GLN A 121 -14.32 -23.39 9.49
C GLN A 121 -13.10 -23.58 8.58
N HIS A 122 -13.07 -22.85 7.46
CA HIS A 122 -11.87 -22.81 6.62
C HIS A 122 -10.92 -21.73 7.13
N GLN A 123 -9.88 -22.19 7.82
CA GLN A 123 -8.70 -21.41 8.13
C GLN A 123 -7.94 -21.20 6.82
N HIS A 124 -8.25 -20.12 6.09
CA HIS A 124 -7.41 -19.72 4.97
C HIS A 124 -6.04 -19.36 5.54
N THR A 125 -5.03 -20.20 5.30
CA THR A 125 -3.63 -19.80 5.34
C THR A 125 -3.54 -18.58 4.43
N SER A 126 -3.43 -17.38 5.01
CA SER A 126 -3.38 -16.15 4.25
C SER A 126 -2.24 -16.29 3.25
N PRO A 127 -2.53 -16.42 1.94
CA PRO A 127 -1.49 -16.62 0.94
C PRO A 127 -0.52 -15.44 1.03
N PHE A 128 0.75 -15.70 0.73
CA PHE A 128 1.77 -14.65 0.68
C PHE A 128 1.22 -13.45 -0.10
N PRO A 129 1.28 -12.21 0.44
CA PRO A 129 0.58 -11.07 -0.15
C PRO A 129 1.33 -10.54 -1.37
N MET A 130 1.32 -11.33 -2.45
CA MET A 130 2.01 -11.07 -3.70
C MET A 130 1.58 -9.74 -4.32
N ARG A 131 0.27 -9.40 -4.25
CA ARG A 131 -0.24 -8.09 -4.70
C ARG A 131 0.49 -6.94 -3.99
N THR A 132 0.68 -7.05 -2.67
CA THR A 132 1.36 -6.03 -1.86
C THR A 132 2.84 -5.93 -2.20
N LEU A 133 3.51 -7.06 -2.45
CA LEU A 133 4.90 -7.06 -2.94
C LEU A 133 5.02 -6.41 -4.32
N MET A 134 4.14 -6.75 -5.27
CA MET A 134 4.15 -6.20 -6.63
C MET A 134 3.92 -4.69 -6.65
N ILE A 135 2.99 -4.20 -5.82
CA ILE A 135 2.79 -2.75 -5.63
C ILE A 135 4.08 -2.13 -5.08
N GLY A 136 4.76 -2.80 -4.14
CA GLY A 136 6.04 -2.33 -3.59
C GLY A 136 7.12 -2.23 -4.66
N ILE A 137 7.26 -3.26 -5.49
CA ILE A 137 8.22 -3.28 -6.60
C ILE A 137 7.92 -2.16 -7.60
N MET A 138 6.64 -2.02 -8.00
CA MET A 138 6.21 -0.99 -8.96
C MET A 138 6.45 0.42 -8.43
N HIS A 139 6.12 0.65 -7.17
CA HIS A 139 6.32 1.93 -6.51
C HIS A 139 7.81 2.23 -6.31
N GLY A 140 8.60 1.21 -5.98
CA GLY A 140 10.06 1.29 -5.97
C GLY A 140 10.60 1.74 -7.33
N MET A 141 10.08 1.24 -8.45
CA MET A 141 10.63 1.61 -9.76
C MET A 141 10.47 3.11 -10.05
N ALA A 142 9.31 3.69 -9.71
CA ALA A 142 9.04 5.10 -10.01
C ALA A 142 9.60 6.10 -8.98
N GLY A 143 9.56 5.76 -7.68
CA GLY A 143 10.01 6.67 -6.62
C GLY A 143 11.54 6.72 -6.42
N SER A 144 12.29 5.79 -7.03
CA SER A 144 13.75 5.69 -6.85
C SER A 144 14.55 6.81 -7.50
N ALA A 145 13.99 7.58 -8.45
CA ALA A 145 14.75 8.53 -9.24
C ALA A 145 15.45 9.61 -8.38
N ALA A 146 14.71 10.21 -7.44
CA ALA A 146 15.26 11.22 -6.52
C ALA A 146 16.37 10.66 -5.62
N LEU A 147 16.27 9.40 -5.20
CA LEU A 147 17.25 8.74 -4.34
C LEU A 147 18.48 8.28 -5.10
N VAL A 148 18.33 7.78 -6.33
CA VAL A 148 19.45 7.46 -7.22
C VAL A 148 20.25 8.74 -7.49
N VAL A 149 19.58 9.84 -7.79
CA VAL A 149 20.23 11.15 -7.97
C VAL A 149 20.93 11.62 -6.71
N LEU A 150 20.28 11.52 -5.54
CA LEU A 150 20.90 11.91 -4.26
C LEU A 150 22.12 11.03 -3.93
N THR A 151 22.05 9.73 -4.24
CA THR A 151 23.12 8.76 -3.98
C THR A 151 24.29 8.97 -4.93
N LEU A 152 24.04 9.20 -6.22
CA LEU A 152 25.08 9.55 -7.21
C LEU A 152 25.81 10.85 -6.82
N ASN A 153 25.06 11.86 -6.35
CA ASN A 153 25.64 13.16 -6.00
C ASN A 153 26.38 13.15 -4.65
N ALA A 154 25.99 12.26 -3.72
CA ALA A 154 26.63 12.12 -2.42
C ALA A 154 27.76 11.08 -2.38
N ALA A 155 27.74 10.08 -3.28
CA ALA A 155 28.67 8.97 -3.27
C ALA A 155 29.86 9.22 -4.19
N HIS A 156 30.93 9.82 -3.64
CA HIS A 156 32.26 9.74 -4.27
C HIS A 156 32.81 8.30 -4.31
N ASN A 157 32.18 7.34 -3.61
CA ASN A 157 32.59 5.94 -3.50
C ASN A 157 31.39 4.98 -3.51
N LEU A 158 31.46 3.89 -4.29
CA LEU A 158 30.40 2.87 -4.43
C LEU A 158 29.89 2.32 -3.09
N TRP A 159 30.80 2.01 -2.17
CA TRP A 159 30.46 1.46 -0.85
C TRP A 159 29.61 2.43 -0.01
N LEU A 160 29.82 3.73 -0.18
CA LEU A 160 29.08 4.76 0.54
C LEU A 160 27.65 4.88 -0.02
N GLY A 161 27.50 4.74 -1.34
CA GLY A 161 26.20 4.65 -1.99
C GLY A 161 25.41 3.40 -1.59
N LEU A 162 26.06 2.23 -1.57
CA LEU A 162 25.44 0.98 -1.08
C LEU A 162 25.02 1.07 0.39
N GLY A 163 25.88 1.64 1.23
CA GLY A 163 25.59 1.86 2.65
C GLY A 163 24.39 2.80 2.87
N TYR A 164 24.31 3.87 2.08
CA TYR A 164 23.17 4.79 2.10
C TYR A 164 21.87 4.09 1.71
N MET A 165 21.87 3.33 0.60
CA MET A 165 20.70 2.57 0.15
C MET A 165 20.24 1.53 1.18
N LEU A 166 21.16 0.87 1.88
CA LEU A 166 20.84 -0.09 2.95
C LEU A 166 20.10 0.59 4.12
N LEU A 167 20.69 1.66 4.64
CA LEU A 167 20.13 2.38 5.77
C LEU A 167 18.78 3.04 5.41
N PHE A 168 18.68 3.52 4.18
CA PHE A 168 17.45 4.05 3.62
C PHE A 168 16.37 2.97 3.50
N GLY A 169 16.70 1.81 2.93
CA GLY A 169 15.79 0.68 2.76
C GLY A 169 15.25 0.16 4.09
N ILE A 170 16.11 -0.02 5.09
CA ILE A 170 15.68 -0.40 6.44
C ILE A 170 14.73 0.66 7.03
N GLY A 171 15.08 1.94 6.89
CA GLY A 171 14.23 3.04 7.33
C GLY A 171 12.88 3.10 6.62
N SER A 172 12.84 2.81 5.32
CA SER A 172 11.64 2.76 4.50
C SER A 172 10.74 1.60 4.91
N ILE A 173 11.28 0.38 5.02
CA ILE A 173 10.54 -0.80 5.51
C ILE A 173 9.91 -0.53 6.89
N ALA A 174 10.69 0.02 7.82
CA ALA A 174 10.20 0.36 9.14
C ALA A 174 9.10 1.43 9.08
N GLY A 175 9.29 2.48 8.28
CA GLY A 175 8.31 3.57 8.11
C GLY A 175 7.00 3.09 7.52
N MET A 176 7.07 2.29 6.46
CA MET A 176 5.92 1.71 5.79
C MET A 176 5.15 0.72 6.69
N ALA A 177 5.86 -0.08 7.49
CA ALA A 177 5.25 -0.97 8.48
C ALA A 177 4.55 -0.18 9.60
N LEU A 178 5.20 0.85 10.16
CA LEU A 178 4.64 1.69 11.21
C LEU A 178 3.43 2.50 10.71
N LEU A 179 3.52 3.07 9.51
CA LEU A 179 2.42 3.79 8.87
C LEU A 179 1.21 2.87 8.66
N SER A 180 1.44 1.65 8.17
CA SER A 180 0.38 0.64 8.00
C SER A 180 -0.29 0.31 9.33
N ALA A 181 0.51 0.13 10.39
CA ALA A 181 -0.01 -0.10 11.73
C ALA A 181 -0.86 1.08 12.22
N ALA A 182 -0.36 2.31 12.08
CA ALA A 182 -1.02 3.54 12.51
C ALA A 182 -2.36 3.73 11.79
N ILE A 183 -2.41 3.56 10.47
CA ILE A 183 -3.63 3.68 9.67
C ILE A 183 -4.64 2.58 10.05
N SER A 184 -4.19 1.37 10.42
CA SER A 184 -5.10 0.28 10.82
C SER A 184 -5.80 0.48 12.17
N LEU A 185 -5.27 1.35 13.05
CA LEU A 185 -5.80 1.59 14.39
C LEU A 185 -7.28 2.00 14.40
N PRO A 186 -7.70 3.08 13.70
CA PRO A 186 -9.11 3.50 13.67
C PRO A 186 -10.04 2.43 13.09
N PHE A 187 -9.57 1.60 12.15
CA PHE A 187 -10.38 0.55 11.52
C PHE A 187 -10.61 -0.68 12.42
N SER A 188 -9.81 -0.84 13.50
CA SER A 188 -9.93 -1.95 14.45
C SER A 188 -10.96 -1.71 15.57
N LEU A 189 -11.42 -0.48 15.74
CA LEU A 189 -12.31 -0.09 16.83
C LEU A 189 -13.78 -0.24 16.45
N SER A 190 -14.54 -0.98 17.27
CA SER A 190 -15.92 -1.40 16.99
C SER A 190 -16.94 -0.52 17.72
N SER A 191 -17.15 0.72 17.27
CA SER A 191 -18.29 1.54 17.72
C SER A 191 -19.00 2.20 16.55
N HIS A 192 -20.32 2.39 16.64
CA HIS A 192 -21.14 2.97 15.56
C HIS A 192 -20.71 4.38 15.12
N ARG A 193 -20.09 5.17 16.01
CA ARG A 193 -19.53 6.49 15.65
C ARG A 193 -18.22 6.36 14.88
N VAL A 194 -17.40 5.37 15.24
CA VAL A 194 -16.15 5.04 14.54
C VAL A 194 -16.42 4.41 13.16
N GLU A 195 -17.53 3.68 13.00
CA GLU A 195 -17.94 3.14 11.68
C GLU A 195 -18.23 4.24 10.66
N ARG A 196 -18.93 5.31 11.05
CA ARG A 196 -19.14 6.46 10.14
C ARG A 196 -17.83 7.19 9.85
N LEU A 197 -17.00 7.40 10.86
CA LEU A 197 -15.71 8.07 10.69
C LEU A 197 -14.77 7.27 9.78
N THR A 198 -14.70 5.95 9.94
CA THR A 198 -13.92 5.06 9.08
C THR A 198 -14.45 5.02 7.65
N GLY A 199 -15.78 5.11 7.46
CA GLY A 199 -16.39 5.30 6.14
C GLY A 199 -15.97 6.62 5.48
N TYR A 200 -16.03 7.75 6.19
CA TYR A 200 -15.57 9.04 5.67
C TYR A 200 -14.06 9.06 5.40
N LEU A 201 -13.26 8.42 6.25
CA LEU A 201 -11.82 8.26 6.03
C LEU A 201 -11.54 7.42 4.78
N GLN A 202 -12.24 6.31 4.58
CA GLN A 202 -12.14 5.49 3.36
C GLN A 202 -12.52 6.27 2.11
N LEU A 203 -13.59 7.07 2.17
CA LEU A 203 -13.99 7.94 1.06
C LEU A 203 -12.90 8.97 0.75
N GLY A 204 -12.38 9.63 1.78
CA GLY A 204 -11.31 10.61 1.66
C GLY A 204 -10.03 10.00 1.09
N ILE A 205 -9.66 8.81 1.54
CA ILE A 205 -8.52 8.04 1.00
C ILE A 205 -8.78 7.72 -0.47
N GLY A 206 -9.95 7.17 -0.83
CA GLY A 206 -10.27 6.81 -2.21
C GLY A 206 -10.23 8.02 -3.15
N ILE A 207 -10.82 9.15 -2.75
CA ILE A 207 -10.78 10.40 -3.53
C ILE A 207 -9.36 10.95 -3.62
N GLY A 208 -8.64 11.01 -2.50
CA GLY A 208 -7.27 11.53 -2.44
C GLY A 208 -6.31 10.71 -3.30
N THR A 209 -6.33 9.39 -3.17
CA THR A 209 -5.50 8.47 -3.96
C THR A 209 -5.84 8.56 -5.45
N SER A 210 -7.14 8.60 -5.81
CA SER A 210 -7.55 8.76 -7.22
C SER A 210 -7.14 10.11 -7.80
N GLY A 211 -7.28 11.18 -7.02
CA GLY A 211 -6.91 12.54 -7.41
C GLY A 211 -5.40 12.67 -7.62
N LEU A 212 -4.59 12.17 -6.67
CA LEU A 212 -3.14 12.15 -6.78
C LEU A 212 -2.68 11.37 -8.02
N GLY A 213 -3.24 10.17 -8.25
CA GLY A 213 -2.96 9.39 -9.45
C GLY A 213 -3.34 10.10 -10.74
N SER A 214 -4.50 10.76 -10.76
CA SER A 214 -4.96 11.54 -11.93
C SER A 214 -4.03 12.72 -12.23
N VAL A 215 -3.56 13.43 -11.20
CA VAL A 215 -2.61 14.55 -11.35
C VAL A 215 -1.27 14.07 -11.87
N MET A 216 -0.73 12.96 -11.35
CA MET A 216 0.51 12.37 -11.85
C MET A 216 0.40 11.97 -13.33
N VAL A 217 -0.71 11.32 -13.71
CA VAL A 217 -0.96 10.96 -15.12
C VAL A 217 -1.10 12.21 -15.98
N PHE A 218 -1.81 13.24 -15.51
CA PHE A 218 -2.01 14.48 -16.26
C PHE A 218 -0.69 15.22 -16.51
N ASN A 219 0.16 15.37 -15.48
CA ASN A 219 1.47 16.01 -15.57
C ASN A 219 2.46 15.25 -16.47
N PHE A 220 2.20 13.97 -16.76
CA PHE A 220 3.03 13.25 -17.74
C PHE A 220 2.72 13.68 -19.19
N PHE A 221 1.49 14.10 -19.46
CA PHE A 221 1.04 14.47 -20.81
C PHE A 221 1.12 15.98 -21.12
N TYR A 222 1.26 16.83 -20.10
CA TYR A 222 1.29 18.30 -20.19
C TYR A 222 2.48 18.88 -19.43
#